data_AF-A0A0B1TN12-F1
#
_entry.id   AF-A0A0B1TN12-F1
#
_cell.length_a   1.000
_cell.length_b   1.000
_cell.length_c   1.000
_cell.angle_alpha   90.00
_cell.angle_beta   90.00
_cell.angle_gamma   90.00
#
_symmetry.space_group_name_H-M   'P 1'
#
loop_
_entity.id
_entity.type
_entity.pdbx_description
1 polymer ?
#
loop_
_entity_poly.entity_id
_entity_poly.type
_entity_poly.pdbx_seq_one_letter_code
_entity_poly.pdbx_strand_id
1 'polypeptide(L)'
;MLRYSLLFVLAATATASKKHEDPECKMTTANPPEYDFTKIQNPIYLYWGDSDWLADPTDISGYLLPRILHTVVSNIELNDYNHLDFIWGLRAAGDIYHPIVDIIKKDLA
;
A
#
# COMPACT_ATOMS: atom_id res chain seq x y z
N MET A 1 19.24 -0.54 41.63
CA MET A 1 18.46 -0.27 42.86
C MET A 1 18.35 1.23 43.04
N LEU A 2 17.33 1.87 42.49
CA LEU A 2 16.85 3.19 42.92
C LEU A 2 15.32 3.19 42.74
N ARG A 3 14.64 3.40 43.87
CA ARG A 3 13.20 3.37 44.03
C ARG A 3 12.62 4.70 43.56
N TYR A 4 11.54 4.68 42.79
CA TYR A 4 10.64 5.82 42.68
C TYR A 4 9.21 5.40 42.97
N SER A 5 8.54 6.30 43.68
CA SER A 5 7.47 6.08 44.62
C SER A 5 6.15 5.59 44.03
N LEU A 6 5.53 4.70 44.80
CA LEU A 6 4.11 4.40 44.80
C LEU A 6 3.35 5.67 45.22
N LEU A 7 2.45 6.17 44.37
CA LEU A 7 1.39 7.09 44.79
C LEU A 7 0.06 6.51 44.32
N PHE A 8 -0.66 5.92 45.27
CA PHE A 8 -2.08 5.59 45.13
C PHE A 8 -2.88 6.85 45.51
N VAL A 9 -3.74 7.32 44.61
CA VAL A 9 -4.90 8.17 44.95
C VAL A 9 -6.13 7.54 44.32
N LEU A 10 -7.17 7.38 45.14
CA LEU A 10 -8.40 6.63 44.86
C LEU A 10 -9.60 7.59 44.71
N ALA A 11 -10.56 7.18 43.86
CA ALA A 11 -11.99 7.56 43.77
C ALA A 11 -12.32 8.95 43.19
N ALA A 12 -13.40 9.20 42.44
CA ALA A 12 -14.52 8.46 41.82
C ALA A 12 -15.04 9.40 40.69
N THR A 13 -15.71 9.01 39.60
CA THR A 13 -17.11 8.54 39.48
C THR A 13 -17.45 8.43 37.98
N ALA A 14 -18.61 7.83 37.70
CA ALA A 14 -19.32 7.71 36.42
C ALA A 14 -18.73 6.68 35.44
N THR A 15 -19.09 5.40 35.66
CA THR A 15 -19.13 4.43 34.57
C THR A 15 -20.17 4.90 33.56
N ALA A 16 -19.71 5.59 32.51
CA ALA A 16 -20.44 5.71 31.27
C ALA A 16 -20.79 4.30 30.77
N SER A 17 -22.02 4.16 30.29
CA SER A 17 -22.58 2.96 29.68
C SER A 17 -21.50 2.20 28.89
N LYS A 18 -21.19 0.95 29.31
CA LYS A 18 -20.39 0.05 28.50
C LYS A 18 -21.18 -0.18 27.20
N LYS A 19 -20.88 0.59 26.16
CA LYS A 19 -21.18 0.15 24.81
C LYS A 19 -20.41 -1.15 24.64
N HIS A 20 -21.11 -2.17 24.21
CA HIS A 20 -20.53 -3.46 23.87
C HIS A 20 -19.48 -3.21 22.80
N GLU A 21 -18.21 -3.13 23.21
CA GLU A 21 -17.08 -3.10 22.29
C GLU A 21 -16.96 -4.52 21.73
N ASP A 22 -17.00 -4.62 20.40
CA ASP A 22 -16.68 -5.84 19.67
C ASP A 22 -15.17 -6.12 19.88
N PRO A 23 -14.79 -7.26 20.49
CA PRO A 23 -13.41 -7.53 20.89
C PRO A 23 -12.42 -7.67 19.71
N GLU A 24 -12.88 -7.58 18.46
CA GLU A 24 -12.05 -7.80 17.27
C GLU A 24 -11.59 -6.52 16.54
N CYS A 25 -12.06 -5.33 16.93
CA CYS A 25 -11.65 -4.09 16.25
C CYS A 25 -10.34 -3.52 16.84
N LYS A 26 -9.21 -3.94 16.28
CA LYS A 26 -7.84 -3.47 16.62
C LYS A 26 -7.53 -2.01 16.26
N MET A 27 -8.50 -1.19 15.88
CA MET A 27 -8.26 0.22 15.53
C MET A 27 -8.64 1.13 16.70
N THR A 28 -7.63 1.73 17.33
CA THR A 28 -7.76 2.56 18.54
C THR A 28 -8.29 3.97 18.25
N THR A 29 -8.63 4.29 17.00
CA THR A 29 -9.11 5.59 16.55
C THR A 29 -10.39 5.45 15.74
N ALA A 30 -11.30 6.43 15.86
CA ALA A 30 -12.59 6.42 15.15
C ALA A 30 -12.45 6.44 13.61
N ASN A 31 -11.32 6.93 13.10
CA ASN A 31 -10.97 6.88 11.69
C ASN A 31 -9.83 5.88 11.47
N PRO A 32 -9.87 5.08 10.39
CA PRO A 32 -8.74 4.27 9.96
C PRO A 32 -7.52 5.16 9.64
N PRO A 33 -6.29 4.70 9.90
CA PRO A 33 -5.09 5.44 9.53
C PRO A 33 -4.92 5.52 8.01
N GLU A 34 -4.40 6.64 7.52
CA GLU A 34 -4.04 6.80 6.10
C GLU A 34 -2.68 6.17 5.78
N TYR A 35 -2.57 5.58 4.58
CA TYR A 35 -1.31 5.08 4.05
C TYR A 35 -0.57 6.18 3.29
N ASP A 36 0.61 6.54 3.76
CA ASP A 36 1.44 7.56 3.16
C ASP A 36 2.43 6.94 2.16
N PHE A 37 2.09 7.00 0.88
CA PHE A 37 2.91 6.47 -0.22
C PHE A 37 4.29 7.13 -0.33
N THR A 38 4.47 8.34 0.20
CA THR A 38 5.77 9.04 0.15
C THR A 38 6.82 8.35 1.03
N LYS A 39 6.39 7.49 1.95
CA LYS A 39 7.28 6.73 2.85
C LYS A 39 7.82 5.44 2.23
N ILE A 40 7.38 5.08 1.02
CA ILE A 40 7.95 3.94 0.30
C ILE A 40 9.39 4.29 -0.09
N GLN A 41 10.32 3.37 0.16
CA GLN A 41 11.75 3.56 -0.12
C GLN A 41 12.33 2.52 -1.07
N ASN A 42 11.60 1.41 -1.29
CA ASN A 42 12.06 0.33 -2.16
C ASN A 42 11.94 0.74 -3.64
N PRO A 43 12.89 0.33 -4.51
CA PRO A 43 12.77 0.55 -5.96
C PRO A 43 11.50 -0.07 -6.53
N ILE A 44 10.77 0.67 -7.38
CA ILE A 44 9.53 0.23 -8.01
C ILE A 44 9.67 0.20 -9.53
N TYR A 45 9.25 -0.91 -10.14
CA TYR A 45 9.00 -1.01 -11.58
C TYR A 45 7.48 -1.06 -11.77
N LEU A 46 6.91 0.00 -12.33
CA LEU A 46 5.47 0.18 -12.46
C LEU A 46 5.02 -0.19 -13.87
N TYR A 47 4.11 -1.16 -13.95
CA TYR A 47 3.36 -1.50 -15.16
C TYR A 47 1.89 -1.16 -14.92
N TRP A 48 1.26 -0.48 -15.87
CA TRP A 48 -0.16 -0.15 -15.83
C TRP A 48 -0.74 -0.06 -17.24
N GLY A 49 -2.05 -0.16 -17.38
CA GLY A 49 -2.73 -0.28 -18.67
C GLY A 49 -3.69 0.87 -18.91
N ASP A 50 -3.76 1.35 -20.16
CA ASP A 50 -4.66 2.44 -20.57
C ASP A 50 -6.15 2.08 -20.49
N SER A 51 -6.46 0.79 -20.50
CA SER A 51 -7.81 0.22 -20.56
C SER A 51 -8.20 -0.47 -19.24
N ASP A 52 -7.40 -0.30 -18.18
CA ASP A 52 -7.69 -0.82 -16.85
C ASP A 52 -8.81 0.01 -16.20
N TRP A 53 -9.86 -0.66 -15.71
CA TRP A 53 -10.99 -0.01 -15.04
C TRP A 53 -10.87 -0.03 -13.51
N LEU A 54 -10.00 -0.87 -12.95
CA LEU A 54 -9.79 -0.99 -11.51
C LEU A 54 -8.59 -0.17 -11.06
N ALA A 55 -7.49 -0.25 -11.80
CA ALA A 55 -6.32 0.60 -11.62
C ALA A 55 -6.31 1.64 -12.74
N ASP A 56 -7.32 2.50 -12.76
CA ASP A 56 -7.57 3.36 -13.91
C ASP A 56 -6.45 4.38 -14.16
N PRO A 57 -6.22 4.78 -15.42
CA PRO A 57 -5.17 5.73 -15.76
C PRO A 57 -5.19 7.05 -14.98
N THR A 58 -6.37 7.51 -14.56
CA THR A 58 -6.53 8.76 -13.80
C THR A 58 -5.96 8.60 -12.39
N ASP A 59 -6.29 7.51 -11.71
CA ASP A 59 -5.75 7.23 -10.37
C ASP A 59 -4.24 6.97 -10.43
N ILE A 60 -3.76 6.25 -11.45
CA ILE A 60 -2.32 6.01 -11.61
C ILE A 60 -1.56 7.31 -11.87
N SER A 61 -1.92 8.06 -12.92
CA SER A 61 -1.18 9.25 -13.34
C SER A 61 -1.42 10.46 -12.44
N GLY A 62 -2.64 10.64 -11.93
CA GLY A 62 -3.05 11.79 -11.15
C GLY A 62 -2.85 11.64 -9.64
N TYR A 63 -2.89 10.42 -9.10
CA TYR A 63 -2.79 10.19 -7.67
C TYR A 63 -1.54 9.40 -7.27
N LEU A 64 -1.37 8.18 -7.77
CA LEU A 64 -0.33 7.28 -7.29
C LEU A 64 1.07 7.74 -7.74
N LEU A 65 1.28 7.91 -9.04
CA LEU A 65 2.59 8.17 -9.63
C LEU A 65 3.28 9.41 -9.02
N PRO A 66 2.61 10.57 -8.84
CA PRO A 66 3.24 11.73 -8.19
C PRO A 66 3.73 11.48 -6.76
N ARG A 67 3.17 10.50 -6.06
CA ARG A 67 3.49 10.18 -4.65
C ARG A 67 4.59 9.14 -4.50
N ILE A 68 4.85 8.34 -5.54
CA ILE A 68 5.89 7.29 -5.53
C ILE A 68 7.04 7.58 -6.48
N LEU A 69 6.99 8.67 -7.26
CA LEU A 69 7.94 8.99 -8.33
C LEU A 69 9.41 8.93 -7.87
N HIS A 70 9.70 9.27 -6.61
CA HIS A 70 11.03 9.21 -6.02
C HIS A 70 11.62 7.79 -5.91
N THR A 71 10.80 6.74 -6.05
CA THR A 71 11.20 5.33 -6.00
C THR A 71 11.04 4.59 -7.34
N VAL A 72 10.39 5.21 -8.33
CA VAL A 72 10.09 4.54 -9.59
C VAL A 72 11.34 4.48 -10.47
N VAL A 73 11.82 3.25 -10.71
CA VAL A 73 12.94 2.96 -11.62
C VAL A 73 12.47 2.91 -13.06
N SER A 74 11.27 2.39 -13.29
CA SER A 74 10.66 2.30 -14.62
C SER A 74 9.15 2.47 -14.52
N ASN A 75 8.58 3.22 -15.46
CA ASN A 75 7.15 3.45 -15.60
C ASN A 75 6.73 3.05 -17.03
N ILE A 76 5.97 1.98 -17.15
CA ILE A 76 5.59 1.36 -18.42
C ILE A 76 4.07 1.33 -18.51
N GLU A 77 3.55 2.17 -19.40
CA GLU A 77 2.15 2.13 -19.81
C GLU A 77 1.98 1.13 -20.96
N LEU A 78 1.05 0.20 -20.81
CA LEU A 78 0.73 -0.83 -21.80
C LEU A 78 -0.57 -0.46 -22.53
N ASN A 79 -0.49 -0.36 -23.85
CA ASN A 79 -1.63 -0.05 -24.71
C ASN A 79 -2.56 -1.27 -24.86
N ASP A 80 -3.87 -1.03 -24.81
CA ASP A 80 -4.93 -2.04 -24.83
C ASP A 80 -4.77 -3.12 -23.76
N TYR A 81 -4.34 -2.73 -22.55
CA TYR A 81 -4.27 -3.62 -21.39
C TYR A 81 -5.36 -3.25 -20.39
N ASN A 82 -6.25 -4.20 -20.07
CA ASN A 82 -7.14 -4.10 -18.92
C ASN A 82 -6.55 -4.82 -17.70
N HIS A 83 -7.27 -4.80 -16.58
CA HIS A 83 -6.82 -5.35 -15.30
C HIS A 83 -6.44 -6.85 -15.35
N LEU A 84 -7.17 -7.65 -16.12
CA LEU A 84 -6.95 -9.10 -16.18
C LEU A 84 -5.86 -9.48 -17.18
N ASP A 85 -5.50 -8.59 -18.12
CA ASP A 85 -4.46 -8.87 -19.10
C ASP A 85 -3.08 -9.04 -18.45
N PHE A 86 -2.84 -8.43 -17.28
CA PHE A 86 -1.61 -8.63 -16.51
C PHE A 86 -1.42 -10.08 -16.00
N ILE A 87 -2.49 -10.89 -15.96
CA ILE A 87 -2.47 -12.27 -15.46
C ILE A 87 -2.82 -13.28 -16.57
N TRP A 88 -3.81 -12.97 -17.40
CA TRP A 88 -4.38 -13.88 -18.40
C TRP A 88 -4.22 -13.40 -19.85
N GLY A 89 -3.61 -12.23 -20.06
CA GLY A 89 -3.38 -11.70 -21.40
C GLY A 89 -2.40 -12.56 -22.18
N LEU A 90 -2.73 -12.86 -23.44
CA LEU A 90 -1.87 -13.66 -24.32
C LEU A 90 -0.50 -13.00 -24.57
N ARG A 91 -0.42 -11.67 -24.42
CA ARG A 91 0.82 -10.88 -24.55
C ARG A 91 1.62 -10.76 -23.25
N ALA A 92 1.04 -11.09 -22.10
CA ALA A 92 1.61 -10.80 -20.77
C ALA A 92 3.02 -11.39 -20.56
N ALA A 93 3.27 -12.59 -21.09
CA ALA A 93 4.59 -13.21 -20.99
C ALA A 93 5.67 -12.39 -21.69
N GLY A 94 5.40 -11.89 -22.89
CA GLY A 94 6.33 -11.07 -23.66
C GLY A 94 6.47 -9.66 -23.10
N ASP A 95 5.34 -9.01 -22.84
CA ASP A 95 5.30 -7.59 -22.50
C ASP A 95 5.70 -7.32 -21.04
N ILE A 96 5.50 -8.29 -20.13
CA ILE A 96 5.70 -8.10 -18.67
C ILE A 96 6.65 -9.15 -18.08
N TYR A 97 6.38 -10.45 -18.25
CA TYR A 97 7.06 -11.47 -17.45
C TYR A 97 8.53 -11.68 -17.83
N HIS A 98 8.85 -11.75 -19.13
CA HIS A 98 10.24 -11.86 -19.57
C HIS A 98 11.08 -10.64 -19.12
N PRO A 99 10.62 -9.38 -19.32
CA PRO A 99 11.30 -8.20 -18.76
C PRO A 99 11.54 -8.29 -17.25
N ILE A 100 10.54 -8.70 -16.45
CA ILE A 100 10.69 -8.86 -14.99
C ILE A 100 11.75 -9.90 -14.66
N VAL A 101 11.73 -11.06 -15.33
CA VAL A 101 12.73 -12.12 -15.11
C VAL A 101 14.14 -11.63 -15.42
N ASP A 102 14.31 -10.83 -16.47
CA ASP A 102 15.62 -10.28 -16.83
C ASP A 102 16.12 -9.24 -15.82
N ILE A 103 15.22 -8.43 -15.26
CA ILE A 103 15.55 -7.51 -14.14
C ILE A 103 16.03 -8.32 -12.93
N ILE A 104 15.26 -9.32 -12.51
CA ILE A 104 15.60 -10.17 -11.35
C ILE A 104 16.95 -10.87 -11.56
N LYS A 105 17.20 -11.40 -12.76
CA LYS A 105 18.49 -12.05 -13.06
C LYS A 105 19.67 -11.08 -13.01
N LYS A 106 19.49 -9.83 -13.44
CA LYS A 106 20.53 -8.80 -13.35
C LYS A 106 20.83 -8.41 -11.91
N ASP A 107 19.81 -8.35 -11.06
CA ASP A 107 19.97 -8.02 -9.64
C ASP A 107 20.64 -9.14 -8.83
N LEU A 108 20.54 -10.40 -9.29
CA LEU A 108 21.16 -11.56 -8.66
C LEU A 108 22.62 -11.80 -9.09
N ALA A 109 23.08 -11.14 -10.15
CA ALA A 109 24.43 -11.32 -10.71
C ALA A 109 25.46 -10.44 -10.01
#